data_AF-A0A937PFK9-F1
#
_entry.id   AF-A0A937PFK9-F1
#
_cell.length_a   1.000
_cell.length_b   1.000
_cell.length_c   1.000
_cell.angle_alpha   90.00
_cell.angle_beta   90.00
_cell.angle_gamma   90.00
#
_symmetry.space_group_name_H-M   'P 1'
#
loop_
_entity.id
_entity.type
_entity.pdbx_description
1 polymer ?
#
loop_
_entity_poly.entity_id
_entity_poly.type
_entity_poly.pdbx_seq_one_letter_code
_entity_poly.pdbx_strand_id
1 'polypeptide(L)'
;MLKKILEIKKFFAKGKKVGFAGQANLTCLAYRDANFYIAHCLEFDIVAQGSTEEEAKKELADLILEQIKFAVEKDIEDTSLFHPAPKKYWDDIRYIKSKRLREEFLKTPPKSESEIINRLDWIPAHAHQ
;
A
#
# COMPACT_ATOMS: atom_id res chain seq x y z
N MET A 1 11.58 16.11 16.60
CA MET A 1 10.89 14.80 16.52
C MET A 1 9.55 14.79 17.27
N LEU A 2 9.53 15.09 18.58
CA LEU A 2 8.31 15.14 19.41
C LEU A 2 7.23 16.15 18.94
N LYS A 3 7.62 17.34 18.45
CA LYS A 3 6.67 18.33 17.90
C LYS A 3 5.94 17.85 16.65
N LYS A 4 6.64 17.17 15.73
CA LYS A 4 6.08 16.61 14.48
C LYS A 4 5.03 15.52 14.79
N ILE A 5 5.30 14.68 15.80
CA ILE A 5 4.37 13.65 16.28
C ILE A 5 3.12 14.27 16.94
N LEU A 6 3.29 15.36 17.70
CA LEU A 6 2.17 16.05 18.36
C LEU A 6 1.22 16.75 17.37
N GLU A 7 1.75 17.30 16.28
CA GLU A 7 0.96 17.90 15.20
C GLU A 7 0.20 16.84 14.38
N ILE A 8 0.83 15.70 14.10
CA ILE A 8 0.18 14.55 13.45
C ILE A 8 -1.01 14.05 14.29
N LYS A 9 -0.84 13.91 15.61
CA LYS A 9 -1.95 13.50 16.50
C LYS A 9 -3.10 14.52 16.53
N LYS A 10 -2.79 15.82 16.46
CA LYS A 10 -3.82 16.88 16.40
C LYS A 10 -4.57 16.90 15.07
N PHE A 11 -3.91 16.55 13.97
CA PHE A 11 -4.50 16.39 12.65
C PHE A 11 -5.53 15.26 12.62
N PHE A 12 -5.14 14.07 13.09
CA PHE A 12 -6.05 12.92 13.21
C PHE A 12 -7.17 13.14 14.26
N ALA A 13 -6.96 14.02 15.24
CA ALA A 13 -7.98 14.38 16.23
C ALA A 13 -8.98 15.44 15.74
N LYS A 14 -8.69 16.18 14.65
CA LYS A 14 -9.57 17.23 14.08
C LYS A 14 -10.39 16.76 12.89
N GLY A 15 -10.04 15.65 12.24
CA GLY A 15 -10.91 15.00 11.28
C GLY A 15 -12.22 14.60 11.96
N LYS A 16 -13.36 14.74 11.27
CA LYS A 16 -14.65 14.13 11.65
C LYS A 16 -14.38 12.75 12.28
N LYS A 17 -15.18 12.33 13.27
CA LYS A 17 -15.25 10.90 13.63
C LYS A 17 -15.71 10.14 12.37
N VAL A 18 -14.77 9.79 11.50
CA VAL A 18 -14.99 8.83 10.43
C VAL A 18 -14.98 7.52 11.18
N GLY A 19 -16.16 6.99 11.47
CA GLY A 19 -16.27 5.63 11.98
C GLY A 19 -15.68 4.73 10.91
N PHE A 20 -14.48 4.20 11.11
CA PHE A 20 -13.89 3.23 10.20
C PHE A 20 -13.36 2.05 11.01
N ALA A 21 -14.13 0.96 10.98
CA ALA A 21 -13.60 -0.37 11.20
C ALA A 21 -12.97 -0.82 9.87
N GLY A 22 -11.68 -0.60 9.71
CA GLY A 22 -10.94 -1.08 8.53
C GLY A 22 -9.48 -0.65 8.54
N GLN A 23 -8.58 -1.62 8.37
CA GLN A 23 -7.17 -1.37 8.05
C GLN A 23 -7.03 -1.46 6.52
N ALA A 24 -6.75 -0.33 5.87
CA ALA A 24 -6.46 -0.32 4.43
C ALA A 24 -4.99 -0.72 4.19
N ASN A 25 -4.77 -1.57 3.20
CA ASN A 25 -3.42 -1.98 2.77
C ASN A 25 -3.10 -1.33 1.42
N LEU A 26 -1.87 -0.82 1.27
CA LEU A 26 -1.34 -0.32 0.00
C LEU A 26 -0.46 -1.36 -0.66
N THR A 27 -0.50 -1.40 -1.99
CA THR A 27 0.33 -2.28 -2.81
C THR A 27 1.56 -1.51 -3.28
N CYS A 28 2.73 -1.90 -2.78
CA CYS A 28 4.00 -1.27 -3.15
C CYS A 28 4.93 -2.27 -3.86
N LEU A 29 5.62 -1.79 -4.90
CA LEU A 29 6.66 -2.53 -5.61
C LEU A 29 8.03 -1.90 -5.29
N ALA A 30 9.00 -2.73 -4.90
CA ALA A 30 10.38 -2.31 -4.69
C ALA A 30 11.30 -3.03 -5.69
N TYR A 31 12.19 -2.28 -6.34
CA TYR A 31 13.11 -2.82 -7.34
C TYR A 31 14.35 -1.93 -7.45
N ARG A 32 15.41 -2.45 -8.08
CA ARG A 32 16.61 -1.67 -8.36
C ARG A 32 16.54 -1.14 -9.79
N ASP A 33 16.83 0.15 -9.98
CA ASP A 33 16.97 0.78 -11.27
C ASP A 33 18.31 1.53 -11.33
N ALA A 34 19.20 1.05 -12.21
CA ALA A 34 20.59 1.50 -12.30
C ALA A 34 21.30 1.55 -10.92
N ASN A 35 21.54 2.77 -10.42
CA ASN A 35 22.26 3.03 -9.18
C ASN A 35 21.33 3.27 -7.97
N PHE A 36 20.02 3.22 -8.16
CA PHE A 36 19.04 3.54 -7.14
C PHE A 36 18.14 2.35 -6.80
N TYR A 37 17.65 2.35 -5.57
CA TYR A 37 16.50 1.54 -5.19
C TYR A 37 15.24 2.38 -5.36
N ILE A 38 14.22 1.78 -5.97
CA ILE A 38 12.94 2.40 -6.23
C ILE A 38 11.89 1.75 -5.34
N ALA A 39 11.00 2.56 -4.77
CA ALA A 39 9.78 2.13 -4.11
C ALA A 39 8.58 2.85 -4.77
N HIS A 40 7.60 2.09 -5.24
CA HIS A 40 6.46 2.60 -5.99
C HIS A 40 5.16 2.14 -5.34
N CYS A 41 4.34 3.08 -4.84
CA CYS A 41 2.98 2.80 -4.40
C CYS A 41 2.04 2.84 -5.60
N LEU A 42 1.38 1.72 -5.89
CA LEU A 42 0.65 1.55 -7.13
C LEU A 42 -0.73 2.19 -7.12
N GLU A 43 -1.36 2.33 -5.95
CA GLU A 43 -2.68 2.97 -5.84
C GLU A 43 -2.65 4.49 -6.05
N PHE A 44 -1.52 5.14 -5.71
CA PHE A 44 -1.34 6.60 -5.82
C PHE A 44 -0.41 7.02 -6.97
N ASP A 45 0.24 6.06 -7.63
CA ASP A 45 1.31 6.28 -8.62
C ASP A 45 2.45 7.18 -8.06
N ILE A 46 2.78 7.01 -6.79
CA ILE A 46 3.86 7.74 -6.12
C ILE A 46 5.13 6.88 -6.14
N VAL A 47 6.22 7.46 -6.63
CA VAL A 47 7.54 6.81 -6.72
C VAL A 47 8.53 7.56 -5.84
N ALA A 48 9.31 6.81 -5.07
CA ALA A 48 10.45 7.30 -4.32
C ALA A 48 11.71 6.52 -4.68
N GLN A 49 12.87 7.15 -4.46
CA GLN A 49 14.17 6.54 -4.68
C GLN A 49 15.08 6.68 -3.46
N GLY A 50 16.03 5.76 -3.30
CA GLY A 50 17.02 5.77 -2.24
C GLY A 50 18.33 5.10 -2.66
N SER A 51 19.39 5.33 -1.88
CA SER A 51 20.66 4.61 -2.07
C SER A 51 20.58 3.18 -1.55
N THR A 52 19.60 2.91 -0.67
CA THR A 52 19.21 1.59 -0.18
C THR A 52 17.70 1.37 -0.35
N GLU A 53 17.27 0.11 -0.28
CA GLU A 53 15.85 -0.26 -0.33
C GLU A 53 15.08 0.36 0.85
N GLU A 54 15.69 0.40 2.03
CA GLU A 54 15.11 1.00 3.23
C GLU A 54 14.92 2.52 3.09
N GLU A 55 15.89 3.21 2.48
CA GLU A 55 15.79 4.64 2.19
C GLU A 55 14.63 4.92 1.22
N ALA A 56 14.53 4.16 0.13
CA ALA A 56 13.46 4.32 -0.85
C ALA A 56 12.07 4.09 -0.21
N LYS A 57 11.93 3.06 0.63
CA LYS A 57 10.67 2.78 1.35
C LYS A 57 10.29 3.87 2.34
N LYS A 58 11.27 4.40 3.07
CA LYS A 58 11.04 5.48 4.03
C LYS A 58 10.58 6.75 3.31
N GLU A 59 11.27 7.11 2.23
CA GLU A 59 10.92 8.25 1.41
C GLU A 59 9.52 8.10 0.81
N LEU A 60 9.17 6.90 0.31
CA LEU A 60 7.83 6.61 -0.18
C LEU A 60 6.76 6.82 0.91
N ALA A 61 7.02 6.34 2.14
CA ALA A 61 6.09 6.51 3.25
C ALA A 61 5.89 7.98 3.62
N ASP A 62 6.97 8.78 3.61
CA ASP A 62 6.91 10.22 3.86
C ASP A 62 6.09 10.94 2.77
N LEU A 63 6.31 10.63 1.48
CA LEU A 63 5.54 11.19 0.37
C LEU A 63 4.05 10.84 0.44
N ILE A 64 3.71 9.58 0.73
CA ILE A 64 2.31 9.15 0.91
C ILE A 64 1.66 9.92 2.07
N LEU A 65 2.37 10.07 3.18
CA LEU A 65 1.86 10.80 4.34
C LEU A 65 1.62 12.28 4.01
N GLU A 66 2.51 12.91 3.25
CA GLU A 66 2.36 14.30 2.81
C GLU A 66 1.20 14.45 1.82
N GLN A 67 1.06 13.53 0.87
CA GLN A 67 -0.06 13.52 -0.08
C GLN A 67 -1.41 13.41 0.65
N ILE A 68 -1.53 12.50 1.63
CA ILE A 68 -2.76 12.33 2.42
C ILE A 68 -3.05 13.59 3.23
N LYS A 69 -2.03 14.20 3.86
CA LYS A 69 -2.21 15.45 4.60
C LYS A 69 -2.69 16.57 3.70
N PHE A 70 -2.06 16.74 2.54
CA PHE A 70 -2.43 17.76 1.58
C PHE A 70 -3.88 17.58 1.12
N ALA A 71 -4.30 16.36 0.80
CA ALA A 71 -5.66 16.06 0.40
C ALA A 71 -6.68 16.43 1.48
N VAL A 72 -6.41 16.06 2.74
CA VAL A 72 -7.29 16.40 3.87
C VAL A 72 -7.30 17.89 4.18
N GLU A 73 -6.15 18.58 4.10
CA GLU A 73 -6.06 20.03 4.34
C GLU A 73 -6.78 20.86 3.28
N LYS A 74 -6.84 20.36 2.06
CA LYS A 74 -7.43 21.04 0.90
C LYS A 74 -8.83 20.55 0.56
N ASP A 75 -9.39 19.63 1.35
CA ASP A 75 -10.70 18.99 1.10
C ASP A 75 -10.78 18.42 -0.32
N ILE A 76 -9.70 17.76 -0.77
CA ILE A 76 -9.61 17.16 -2.11
C ILE A 76 -10.45 15.88 -2.11
N GLU A 77 -11.29 15.74 -3.14
CA GLU A 77 -12.09 14.55 -3.35
C GLU A 77 -11.23 13.31 -3.56
N ASP A 78 -11.73 12.18 -3.05
CA ASP A 78 -11.08 10.86 -3.08
C ASP A 78 -10.59 10.45 -4.48
N THR A 79 -11.39 10.73 -5.51
CA THR A 79 -11.09 10.42 -6.91
C THR A 79 -9.83 11.10 -7.45
N SER A 80 -9.41 12.21 -6.85
CA SER A 80 -8.20 12.94 -7.23
C SER A 80 -6.96 12.45 -6.48
N LEU A 81 -7.13 11.66 -5.41
CA LEU A 81 -6.05 11.08 -4.64
C LEU A 81 -5.59 9.73 -5.22
N PHE A 82 -6.55 8.92 -5.67
CA PHE A 82 -6.30 7.58 -6.19
C PHE A 82 -6.04 7.60 -7.70
N HIS A 83 -4.76 7.76 -8.05
CA HIS A 83 -4.29 7.63 -9.43
C HIS A 83 -3.53 6.31 -9.59
N PRO A 84 -4.12 5.26 -10.17
CA PRO A 84 -3.44 3.98 -10.27
C PRO A 84 -2.26 4.05 -11.24
N ALA A 85 -1.14 3.46 -10.83
CA ALA A 85 0.05 3.33 -11.64
C ALA A 85 -0.23 2.62 -12.97
N PRO A 86 0.58 2.84 -14.03
CA PRO A 86 0.43 2.17 -15.31
C PRO A 86 0.33 0.65 -15.17
N LYS A 87 -0.52 0.04 -16.02
CA LYS A 87 -0.85 -1.40 -15.99
C LYS A 87 0.36 -2.33 -15.86
N LYS A 88 1.50 -1.97 -16.47
CA LYS A 88 2.74 -2.77 -16.42
C LYS A 88 3.19 -3.10 -14.99
N TYR A 89 3.13 -2.15 -14.05
CA TYR A 89 3.57 -2.38 -12.67
C TYR A 89 2.60 -3.29 -11.91
N TRP A 90 1.32 -3.18 -12.23
CA TRP A 90 0.31 -4.10 -11.73
C TRP A 90 0.48 -5.52 -12.30
N ASP A 91 0.89 -5.65 -13.56
CA ASP A 91 1.23 -6.94 -14.16
C ASP A 91 2.46 -7.56 -13.45
N ASP A 92 3.49 -6.76 -13.18
CA ASP A 92 4.70 -7.21 -12.49
C ASP A 92 4.40 -7.75 -11.10
N ILE A 93 3.62 -7.04 -10.29
CA ILE A 93 3.28 -7.51 -8.94
C ILE A 93 2.37 -8.73 -8.96
N ARG A 94 1.45 -8.83 -9.92
CA ARG A 94 0.64 -10.03 -10.12
C ARG A 94 1.51 -11.24 -10.46
N TYR A 95 2.48 -11.05 -11.35
CA TYR A 95 3.42 -12.10 -11.71
C TYR A 95 4.28 -12.55 -10.51
N ILE A 96 4.86 -11.60 -9.77
CA ILE A 96 5.68 -11.89 -8.58
C ILE A 96 4.85 -12.62 -7.51
N LYS A 97 3.65 -12.13 -7.20
CA LYS A 97 2.72 -12.77 -6.24
C LYS A 97 2.34 -14.18 -6.69
N SER A 98 2.01 -14.37 -7.97
CA SER A 98 1.63 -15.68 -8.51
C SER A 98 2.79 -16.68 -8.44
N LYS A 99 4.00 -16.24 -8.78
CA LYS A 99 5.21 -17.07 -8.69
C LYS A 99 5.50 -17.47 -7.25
N ARG A 100 5.47 -16.51 -6.33
CA ARG A 100 5.66 -16.75 -4.89
C ARG A 100 4.61 -17.70 -4.33
N LEU A 101 3.34 -17.47 -4.64
CA LEU A 101 2.23 -18.34 -4.23
C LEU A 101 2.46 -19.77 -4.74
N ARG A 102 2.84 -19.95 -6.01
CA ARG A 102 3.13 -21.28 -6.56
C ARG A 102 4.27 -21.96 -5.81
N GLU A 103 5.36 -21.24 -5.53
CA GLU A 103 6.49 -21.80 -4.79
C GLU A 103 6.13 -22.17 -3.36
N GLU A 104 5.41 -21.31 -2.64
CA GLU A 104 4.97 -21.54 -1.26
C GLU A 104 3.95 -22.70 -1.19
N PHE A 105 2.95 -22.69 -2.07
CA PHE A 105 1.91 -23.72 -2.10
C PHE A 105 2.46 -25.10 -2.45
N LEU A 106 3.47 -25.18 -3.32
CA LEU A 106 4.17 -26.44 -3.62
C LEU A 106 5.07 -26.91 -2.46
N LYS A 107 5.66 -25.98 -1.69
CA LYS A 107 6.47 -26.31 -0.51
C LYS A 107 5.62 -26.76 0.68
N THR A 108 4.43 -26.20 0.84
CA THR A 108 3.52 -26.49 1.95
C THR A 108 2.10 -26.75 1.45
N PRO A 109 1.90 -27.87 0.72
CA PRO A 109 0.59 -28.21 0.18
C PRO A 109 -0.44 -28.35 1.31
N PRO A 110 -1.66 -27.81 1.15
CA PRO A 110 -2.70 -27.95 2.14
C PRO A 110 -3.07 -29.43 2.29
N LYS A 111 -3.38 -29.85 3.52
CA LYS A 111 -3.69 -31.24 3.88
C LYS A 111 -5.19 -31.54 3.86
N SER A 112 -6.03 -30.52 3.81
CA SER A 112 -7.49 -30.65 3.83
C SER A 112 -8.18 -29.46 3.17
N GLU A 113 -9.46 -29.63 2.84
CA GLU A 113 -10.32 -28.56 2.33
C GLU A 113 -10.48 -27.42 3.35
N SER A 114 -10.60 -27.74 4.64
CA SER A 114 -10.67 -26.74 5.71
C SER A 114 -9.40 -25.86 5.78
N GLU A 115 -8.23 -26.46 5.53
CA GLU A 115 -6.98 -25.69 5.46
C GLU A 115 -6.95 -24.78 4.23
N ILE A 116 -7.51 -25.22 3.10
CA ILE A 116 -7.67 -24.37 1.91
C ILE A 116 -8.58 -23.20 2.24
N ILE A 117 -9.76 -23.44 2.81
CA ILE A 117 -10.74 -22.39 3.16
C ILE A 117 -10.10 -21.32 4.05
N ASN A 118 -9.27 -21.71 5.02
CA ASN A 118 -8.57 -20.78 5.92
C ASN A 118 -7.46 -19.97 5.24
N ARG A 119 -6.96 -20.39 4.08
CA ARG A 119 -5.92 -19.70 3.30
C ARG A 119 -6.49 -18.80 2.19
N LEU A 120 -7.81 -18.84 1.95
CA LEU A 120 -8.46 -18.00 0.94
C LEU A 120 -8.64 -16.58 1.48
N ASP A 121 -8.14 -15.60 0.71
CA ASP A 121 -8.37 -14.18 0.97
C ASP A 121 -9.69 -13.76 0.29
N TRP A 122 -10.77 -13.75 1.08
CA TRP A 122 -12.09 -13.37 0.60
C TRP A 122 -12.29 -11.87 0.69
N ILE A 123 -12.35 -11.22 -0.48
CA ILE A 123 -12.77 -9.82 -0.57
C ILE A 123 -14.27 -9.81 -0.87
N PRO A 124 -15.15 -9.50 0.11
CA PRO A 124 -16.59 -9.45 -0.11
C PRO A 124 -16.94 -8.35 -1.11
N ALA A 125 -17.56 -8.72 -2.23
CA ALA A 125 -17.94 -7.80 -3.30
C ALA A 125 -18.88 -6.66 -2.85
N HIS A 126 -19.56 -6.83 -1.71
CA HIS A 126 -20.49 -5.84 -1.14
C HIS A 126 -19.84 -4.85 -0.16
N ALA A 127 -18.54 -4.92 0.10
CA ALA A 127 -17.85 -3.97 0.99
C ALA A 127 -17.62 -2.56 0.37
N HIS A 128 -18.25 -2.27 -0.77
CA HIS A 128 -18.11 -1.01 -1.51
C HIS A 128 -19.45 -0.32 -1.81
N GLN A 129 -20.51 -0.60 -1.03
CA GLN A 129 -21.78 0.14 -1.09
C GLN A 129 -21.91 1.13 0.05
#